data_AF-A0A5Q4EM67-F1
#
_entry.id   AF-A0A5Q4EM67-F1
#
_cell.length_a   1.000
_cell.length_b   1.000
_cell.length_c   1.000
_cell.angle_alpha   90.00
_cell.angle_beta   90.00
_cell.angle_gamma   90.00
#
_symmetry.space_group_name_H-M   'P 1'
#
loop_
_entity.id
_entity.type
_entity.pdbx_description
1 polymer ?
#
loop_
_entity_poly.entity_id
_entity_poly.type
_entity_poly.pdbx_seq_one_letter_code
_entity_poly.pdbx_strand_id
1 'polypeptide(L)'
;MSIAPCTIIVGALVAAAAAPAFGATITLSNLSSDAEANALPFIERYVAEGRIGAGGGPATFELALGASTVSPAQTANYAWQSGVATPFSLEYDAALGLATYTVDGVSLEYAIDTDATDIFIRTRSANETTTMTIDNLTLNGDALAGLASASGAGDVDILWIRSDMPLGDFLLRGDSTMTWAGSMPSQSTLAFQFKVGAVIPAPTGFGLAGAGLIGLGSAGFARRRRA
;
A
#
# COMPACT_ATOMS: atom_id res chain seq x y z
N MET A 1 36.00 12.82 52.45
CA MET A 1 36.42 11.86 51.39
C MET A 1 35.31 11.87 50.35
N SER A 2 35.45 12.67 49.29
CA SER A 2 34.40 12.94 48.30
C SER A 2 34.62 12.03 47.09
N ILE A 3 33.63 11.21 46.74
CA ILE A 3 33.68 10.31 45.60
C ILE A 3 32.87 10.97 44.48
N ALA A 4 33.55 11.37 43.41
CA ALA A 4 32.92 11.94 42.23
C ALA A 4 32.27 10.82 41.38
N PRO A 5 31.06 11.02 40.83
CA PRO A 5 30.47 10.06 39.90
C PRO A 5 31.15 10.15 38.53
N CYS A 6 31.62 9.00 38.04
CA CYS A 6 32.14 8.82 36.70
C CYS A 6 30.96 8.52 35.77
N THR A 7 30.58 9.50 34.93
CA THR A 7 29.57 9.32 33.90
C THR A 7 30.19 8.62 32.69
N ILE A 8 29.77 7.39 32.41
CA ILE A 8 30.14 6.68 31.19
C ILE A 8 29.11 7.03 30.12
N ILE A 9 29.55 7.77 29.09
CA ILE A 9 28.77 8.02 27.88
C ILE A 9 29.00 6.83 26.94
N VAL A 10 27.98 5.98 26.77
CA VAL A 10 27.97 4.94 25.74
C VAL A 10 27.45 5.58 24.46
N GLY A 11 28.36 5.95 23.55
CA GLY A 11 28.00 6.38 22.21
C GLY A 11 27.59 5.16 21.39
N ALA A 12 26.31 5.06 21.03
CA ALA A 12 25.83 4.08 20.06
C ALA A 12 26.37 4.46 18.68
N LEU A 13 27.26 3.63 18.13
CA LEU A 13 27.74 3.76 16.76
C LEU A 13 26.66 3.20 15.83
N VAL A 14 25.88 4.06 15.19
CA VAL A 14 24.98 3.65 14.10
C VAL A 14 25.85 3.50 12.84
N ALA A 15 26.22 2.27 12.52
CA ALA A 15 26.85 1.98 11.24
C ALA A 15 25.78 2.13 10.13
N ALA A 16 25.89 3.19 9.33
CA ALA A 16 25.12 3.31 8.10
C ALA A 16 25.66 2.27 7.10
N ALA A 17 25.02 1.11 7.02
CA ALA A 17 25.23 0.19 5.93
C ALA A 17 24.79 0.88 4.63
N ALA A 18 25.69 1.01 3.66
CA ALA A 18 25.33 1.46 2.33
C ALA A 18 24.39 0.40 1.74
N ALA A 19 23.13 0.77 1.51
CA ALA A 19 22.19 -0.10 0.83
C ALA A 19 22.71 -0.40 -0.59
N PRO A 20 22.57 -1.63 -1.09
CA PRO A 20 22.89 -1.92 -2.48
C PRO A 20 22.04 -1.02 -3.38
N ALA A 21 22.67 -0.42 -4.38
CA ALA A 21 21.96 0.38 -5.37
C ALA A 21 20.90 -0.50 -6.06
N PHE A 22 19.65 -0.06 -6.01
CA PHE A 22 18.52 -0.76 -6.60
C PHE A 22 18.65 -0.71 -8.13
N GLY A 23 18.72 -1.88 -8.78
CA GLY A 23 18.84 -1.97 -10.24
C GLY A 23 17.52 -1.79 -10.99
N ALA A 24 16.41 -1.69 -10.28
CA ALA A 24 15.08 -1.60 -10.86
C ALA A 24 14.66 -0.13 -11.10
N THR A 25 13.94 0.09 -12.18
CA THR A 25 13.37 1.41 -12.50
C THR A 25 12.09 1.59 -11.68
N ILE A 26 12.05 2.62 -10.84
CA ILE A 26 10.85 3.00 -10.10
C ILE A 26 10.07 4.08 -10.85
N THR A 27 8.78 3.86 -11.05
CA THR A 27 7.84 4.84 -11.61
C THR A 27 6.75 5.15 -10.58
N LEU A 28 6.36 6.42 -10.50
CA LEU A 28 5.30 6.89 -9.60
C LEU A 28 4.11 7.42 -10.42
N SER A 29 2.91 7.13 -9.97
CA SER A 29 1.67 7.71 -10.52
C SER A 29 0.59 7.80 -9.45
N ASN A 30 -0.36 8.72 -9.59
CA ASN A 30 -1.52 8.81 -8.70
C ASN A 30 -2.77 8.26 -9.38
N LEU A 31 -3.61 7.59 -8.60
CA LEU A 31 -4.97 7.20 -8.95
C LEU A 31 -5.91 7.93 -7.98
N SER A 32 -6.99 8.49 -8.52
CA SER A 32 -7.91 9.37 -7.79
C SER A 32 -9.06 8.62 -7.10
N SER A 33 -9.15 7.30 -7.26
CA SER A 33 -10.24 6.52 -6.67
C SER A 33 -9.94 5.03 -6.58
N ASP A 34 -10.69 4.34 -5.71
CA ASP A 34 -10.73 2.88 -5.68
C ASP A 34 -11.20 2.27 -7.00
N ALA A 35 -12.04 2.97 -7.77
CA ALA A 35 -12.51 2.47 -9.06
C ALA A 35 -11.37 2.37 -10.08
N GLU A 36 -10.48 3.37 -10.10
CA GLU A 36 -9.28 3.35 -10.96
C GLU A 36 -8.30 2.25 -10.52
N ALA A 37 -8.07 2.09 -9.22
CA ALA A 37 -7.22 1.02 -8.69
C ALA A 37 -7.80 -0.38 -9.00
N ASN A 38 -9.11 -0.58 -8.82
CA ASN A 38 -9.78 -1.86 -9.07
C ASN A 38 -9.90 -2.19 -10.58
N ALA A 39 -9.72 -1.21 -11.47
CA ALA A 39 -9.65 -1.45 -12.90
C ALA A 39 -8.30 -2.09 -13.32
N LEU A 40 -7.30 -2.05 -12.44
CA LEU A 40 -6.03 -2.72 -12.65
C LEU A 40 -6.13 -4.18 -12.23
N PRO A 41 -5.54 -5.12 -12.98
CA PRO A 41 -5.42 -6.53 -12.60
C PRO A 41 -4.36 -6.73 -11.50
N PHE A 42 -4.57 -6.08 -10.36
CA PHE A 42 -3.69 -6.13 -9.20
C PHE A 42 -3.95 -7.38 -8.37
N ILE A 43 -2.91 -8.18 -8.14
CA ILE A 43 -2.93 -9.28 -7.20
C ILE A 43 -2.27 -8.80 -5.92
N GLU A 44 -3.10 -8.46 -4.93
CA GLU A 44 -2.65 -8.14 -3.57
C GLU A 44 -2.04 -9.39 -2.91
N ARG A 45 -0.85 -9.24 -2.34
CA ARG A 45 -0.15 -10.29 -1.59
C ARG A 45 -0.33 -10.08 -0.10
N TYR A 46 -0.13 -8.85 0.36
CA TYR A 46 -0.44 -8.45 1.71
C TYR A 46 -0.78 -6.96 1.77
N VAL A 47 -1.35 -6.57 2.90
CA VAL A 47 -1.72 -5.20 3.22
C VAL A 47 -1.32 -4.86 4.65
N ALA A 48 -0.69 -3.70 4.79
CA ALA A 48 -0.52 -3.02 6.06
C ALA A 48 -1.51 -1.86 6.14
N GLU A 49 -2.10 -1.61 7.31
CA GLU A 49 -3.09 -0.55 7.51
C GLU A 49 -2.79 0.24 8.78
N GLY A 50 -2.90 1.56 8.67
CA GLY A 50 -3.09 2.46 9.81
C GLY A 50 -4.46 3.13 9.68
N ARG A 51 -5.26 3.08 10.73
CA ARG A 51 -6.63 3.61 10.71
C ARG A 51 -6.99 4.18 12.07
N ILE A 52 -8.03 5.01 12.11
CA ILE A 52 -8.75 5.27 13.36
C ILE A 52 -9.87 4.23 13.54
N GLY A 53 -9.70 3.36 14.52
CA GLY A 53 -10.59 2.26 14.89
C GLY A 53 -11.81 2.71 15.68
N ALA A 54 -12.32 1.81 16.53
CA ALA A 54 -13.58 2.00 17.26
C ALA A 54 -13.43 2.30 18.75
N GLY A 55 -12.23 2.65 19.23
CA GLY A 55 -12.00 3.08 20.62
C GLY A 55 -12.52 2.11 21.70
N GLY A 56 -12.59 0.80 21.43
CA GLY A 56 -13.01 -0.23 22.40
C GLY A 56 -14.14 -1.20 21.99
N GLY A 57 -14.75 -1.08 20.80
CA GLY A 57 -15.73 -2.06 20.26
C GLY A 57 -15.10 -3.15 19.37
N PRO A 58 -15.83 -4.23 18.98
CA PRO A 58 -15.31 -5.34 18.17
C PRO A 58 -14.94 -4.90 16.74
N ALA A 59 -13.72 -4.36 16.64
CA ALA A 59 -12.92 -3.84 15.53
C ALA A 59 -12.01 -2.75 16.14
N THR A 60 -11.24 -3.13 17.18
CA THR A 60 -10.55 -2.24 18.12
C THR A 60 -9.18 -1.76 17.69
N PHE A 61 -8.59 -2.36 16.66
CA PHE A 61 -7.20 -2.10 16.31
C PHE A 61 -7.05 -0.82 15.49
N GLU A 62 -5.84 -0.27 15.55
CA GLU A 62 -5.44 0.96 14.88
C GLU A 62 -4.37 0.67 13.82
N LEU A 63 -3.63 -0.44 14.01
CA LEU A 63 -2.65 -0.98 13.08
C LEU A 63 -3.02 -2.42 12.73
N ALA A 64 -2.84 -2.81 11.47
CA ALA A 64 -3.02 -4.17 11.00
C ALA A 64 -1.98 -4.57 9.95
N LEU A 65 -1.69 -5.86 9.87
CA LEU A 65 -0.86 -6.47 8.85
C LEU A 65 -1.37 -7.88 8.52
N GLY A 66 -1.45 -8.23 7.23
CA GLY A 66 -1.79 -9.59 6.79
C GLY A 66 -2.23 -9.65 5.33
N ALA A 67 -2.83 -10.77 4.92
CA ALA A 67 -3.36 -10.94 3.56
C ALA A 67 -4.61 -10.09 3.25
N SER A 68 -5.27 -9.52 4.27
CA SER A 68 -6.46 -8.68 4.11
C SER A 68 -6.69 -7.82 5.36
N THR A 69 -7.25 -6.62 5.19
CA THR A 69 -7.71 -5.79 6.31
C THR A 69 -9.04 -6.26 6.92
N VAL A 70 -9.79 -7.14 6.23
CA VAL A 70 -11.03 -7.72 6.77
C VAL A 70 -10.73 -8.74 7.87
N SER A 71 -9.65 -9.50 7.72
CA SER A 71 -9.18 -10.49 8.69
C SER A 71 -7.66 -10.43 8.75
N PRO A 72 -7.10 -9.40 9.40
CA PRO A 72 -5.67 -9.23 9.47
C PRO A 72 -5.02 -10.33 10.31
N ALA A 73 -3.79 -10.71 9.94
CA ALA A 73 -3.03 -11.72 10.65
C ALA A 73 -2.51 -11.18 11.99
N GLN A 74 -2.11 -9.92 12.01
CA GLN A 74 -1.63 -9.20 13.19
C GLN A 74 -2.36 -7.87 13.34
N THR A 75 -2.52 -7.44 14.59
CA THR A 75 -3.13 -6.15 14.93
C THR A 75 -2.47 -5.54 16.15
N ALA A 76 -2.48 -4.22 16.24
CA ALA A 76 -2.10 -3.48 17.44
C ALA A 76 -2.96 -2.23 17.62
N ASN A 77 -2.98 -1.73 18.86
CA ASN A 77 -3.56 -0.42 19.18
C ASN A 77 -2.49 0.66 19.02
N TYR A 78 -2.91 1.85 18.65
CA TYR A 78 -2.05 3.02 18.50
C TYR A 78 -2.82 4.29 18.82
N ALA A 79 -2.20 5.23 19.54
CA ALA A 79 -2.87 6.45 19.97
C ALA A 79 -2.58 7.59 18.99
N TRP A 80 -3.35 7.68 17.91
CA TRP A 80 -3.21 8.75 16.93
C TRP A 80 -3.39 10.14 17.56
N GLN A 81 -2.54 11.08 17.18
CA GLN A 81 -2.65 12.49 17.54
C GLN A 81 -2.92 13.32 16.29
N SER A 82 -3.96 14.16 16.34
CA SER A 82 -4.36 14.98 15.19
C SER A 82 -3.24 15.93 14.77
N GLY A 83 -2.90 15.91 13.49
CA GLY A 83 -1.91 16.80 12.87
C GLY A 83 -0.46 16.47 13.23
N VAL A 84 -0.20 15.36 13.92
CA VAL A 84 1.17 14.93 14.26
C VAL A 84 1.67 13.94 13.21
N ALA A 85 2.76 14.31 12.53
CA ALA A 85 3.49 13.41 11.65
C ALA A 85 4.08 12.25 12.45
N THR A 86 3.70 11.03 12.09
CA THR A 86 4.10 9.80 12.75
C THR A 86 4.94 8.96 11.77
N PRO A 87 6.20 8.65 12.10
CA PRO A 87 7.06 7.89 11.20
C PRO A 87 6.58 6.44 11.10
N PHE A 88 6.67 5.89 9.89
CA PHE A 88 6.42 4.48 9.64
C PHE A 88 7.56 3.84 8.84
N SER A 89 7.63 2.51 8.90
CA SER A 89 8.38 1.70 7.94
C SER A 89 7.59 0.46 7.54
N LEU A 90 7.68 0.10 6.26
CA LEU A 90 7.25 -1.19 5.73
C LEU A 90 8.46 -1.87 5.09
N GLU A 91 8.84 -3.01 5.64
CA GLU A 91 10.00 -3.78 5.22
C GLU A 91 9.55 -5.16 4.73
N TYR A 92 10.22 -5.67 3.71
CA TYR A 92 10.14 -7.07 3.33
C TYR A 92 11.55 -7.64 3.22
N ASP A 93 11.80 -8.72 3.97
CA ASP A 93 13.01 -9.55 3.89
C ASP A 93 12.66 -10.81 3.09
N ALA A 94 13.17 -10.90 1.87
CA ALA A 94 12.91 -12.00 0.95
C ALA A 94 13.66 -13.29 1.35
N ALA A 95 14.77 -13.19 2.08
CA ALA A 95 15.48 -14.36 2.58
C ALA A 95 14.71 -15.06 3.70
N LEU A 96 14.00 -14.29 4.53
CA LEU A 96 13.15 -14.80 5.60
C LEU A 96 11.69 -15.02 5.18
N GLY A 97 11.24 -14.41 4.08
CA GLY A 97 9.83 -14.38 3.70
C GLY A 97 8.99 -13.68 4.76
N LEU A 98 9.42 -12.48 5.17
CA LEU A 98 8.85 -11.76 6.31
C LEU A 98 8.58 -10.30 5.96
N ALA A 99 7.33 -9.89 6.06
CA ALA A 99 6.94 -8.49 6.02
C ALA A 99 6.88 -7.92 7.45
N THR A 100 7.47 -6.75 7.66
CA THR A 100 7.48 -6.04 8.94
C THR A 100 6.92 -4.63 8.75
N TYR A 101 5.88 -4.30 9.51
CA TYR A 101 5.25 -2.98 9.50
C TYR A 101 5.41 -2.32 10.87
N THR A 102 6.01 -1.13 10.90
CA THR A 102 6.29 -0.39 12.13
C THR A 102 5.73 1.02 12.07
N VAL A 103 5.10 1.48 13.15
CA VAL A 103 4.65 2.86 13.34
C VAL A 103 5.10 3.33 14.72
N ASP A 104 5.95 4.35 14.77
CA ASP A 104 6.52 4.92 16.02
C ASP A 104 6.98 3.83 17.03
N GLY A 105 7.69 2.82 16.53
CA GLY A 105 8.22 1.72 17.34
C GLY A 105 7.24 0.58 17.65
N VAL A 106 5.96 0.67 17.28
CA VAL A 106 5.02 -0.46 17.33
C VAL A 106 5.16 -1.28 16.06
N SER A 107 5.66 -2.51 16.18
CA SER A 107 5.90 -3.42 15.04
C SER A 107 4.91 -4.57 14.97
N LEU A 108 4.50 -4.91 13.75
CA LEU A 108 3.75 -6.10 13.36
C LEU A 108 4.58 -6.89 12.33
N GLU A 109 4.51 -8.21 12.40
CA GLU A 109 5.23 -9.11 11.50
C GLU A 109 4.29 -10.10 10.82
N TYR A 110 4.50 -10.40 9.55
CA TYR A 110 3.69 -11.34 8.79
C TYR A 110 4.55 -12.17 7.83
N ALA A 111 4.59 -13.48 8.06
CA ALA A 111 5.28 -14.41 7.19
C ALA A 111 4.52 -14.56 5.87
N ILE A 112 5.21 -14.24 4.77
CA ILE A 112 4.67 -14.31 3.42
C ILE A 112 5.82 -14.45 2.41
N ASP A 113 5.60 -15.23 1.36
CA ASP A 113 6.45 -15.22 0.17
C ASP A 113 5.79 -14.35 -0.92
N THR A 114 6.55 -13.45 -1.52
CA THR A 114 6.04 -12.51 -2.51
C THR A 114 7.10 -12.10 -3.52
N ASP A 115 6.65 -11.96 -4.77
CA ASP A 115 7.37 -11.45 -5.93
C ASP A 115 6.87 -10.04 -6.33
N ALA A 116 6.34 -9.30 -5.36
CA ALA A 116 5.68 -8.01 -5.58
C ALA A 116 6.54 -7.03 -6.39
N THR A 117 5.89 -6.38 -7.35
CA THR A 117 6.45 -5.34 -8.22
C THR A 117 5.82 -3.97 -7.93
N ASP A 118 4.73 -3.95 -7.18
CA ASP A 118 3.87 -2.78 -7.01
C ASP A 118 3.49 -2.57 -5.55
N ILE A 119 3.45 -1.30 -5.14
CA ILE A 119 2.91 -0.85 -3.86
C ILE A 119 1.86 0.24 -4.15
N PHE A 120 0.64 0.03 -3.68
CA PHE A 120 -0.37 1.09 -3.61
C PHE A 120 -0.40 1.66 -2.20
N ILE A 121 -0.18 2.97 -2.09
CA ILE A 121 -0.35 3.75 -0.87
C ILE A 121 -1.69 4.47 -0.98
N ARG A 122 -2.73 3.88 -0.39
CA ARG A 122 -4.09 4.43 -0.41
C ARG A 122 -4.31 5.25 0.84
N THR A 123 -4.80 6.48 0.70
CA THR A 123 -5.28 7.33 1.81
C THR A 123 -6.79 7.53 1.69
N ARG A 124 -7.45 7.79 2.82
CA ARG A 124 -8.88 8.09 2.88
C ARG A 124 -9.16 9.13 3.95
N SER A 125 -9.94 10.15 3.62
CA SER A 125 -10.52 11.09 4.58
C SER A 125 -11.95 10.71 4.97
N ALA A 126 -12.38 11.14 6.16
CA ALA A 126 -13.68 10.81 6.72
C ALA A 126 -14.78 11.82 6.35
N ASN A 127 -14.47 13.11 6.46
CA ASN A 127 -15.37 14.24 6.24
C ASN A 127 -14.57 15.50 5.84
N GLU A 128 -15.28 16.59 5.55
CA GLU A 128 -14.73 17.90 5.11
C GLU A 128 -13.64 18.50 6.02
N THR A 129 -13.55 18.06 7.28
CA THR A 129 -12.58 18.57 8.26
C THR A 129 -11.45 17.58 8.56
N THR A 130 -11.32 16.53 7.76
CA THR A 130 -10.30 15.50 7.93
C THR A 130 -9.39 15.39 6.73
N THR A 131 -8.12 15.12 7.01
CA THR A 131 -7.09 14.88 6.01
C THR A 131 -6.24 13.69 6.42
N MET A 132 -5.88 12.84 5.45
CA MET A 132 -4.89 11.80 5.60
C MET A 132 -3.76 12.03 4.59
N THR A 133 -2.54 12.17 5.09
CA THR A 133 -1.36 12.44 4.26
C THR A 133 -0.25 11.43 4.54
N ILE A 134 0.32 10.86 3.48
CA ILE A 134 1.55 10.06 3.48
C ILE A 134 2.59 10.79 2.64
N ASP A 135 3.69 11.19 3.27
CA ASP A 135 4.77 11.97 2.66
C ASP A 135 6.17 11.56 3.19
N ASN A 136 7.20 12.33 2.80
CA ASN A 136 8.61 12.08 3.13
C ASN A 136 9.07 10.66 2.77
N LEU A 137 8.57 10.15 1.64
CA LEU A 137 8.75 8.77 1.24
C LEU A 137 10.20 8.50 0.81
N THR A 138 10.76 7.40 1.31
CA THR A 138 12.00 6.81 0.79
C THR A 138 11.81 5.32 0.55
N LEU A 139 12.36 4.80 -0.54
CA LEU A 139 12.44 3.37 -0.82
C LEU A 139 13.92 2.97 -0.85
N ASN A 140 14.34 2.09 0.05
CA ASN A 140 15.74 1.65 0.18
C ASN A 140 16.73 2.80 0.38
N GLY A 141 16.28 3.90 0.99
CA GLY A 141 17.07 5.11 1.22
C GLY A 141 17.00 6.14 0.09
N ASP A 142 16.46 5.78 -1.08
CA ASP A 142 16.24 6.72 -2.18
C ASP A 142 14.93 7.49 -1.98
N ALA A 143 15.00 8.81 -2.04
CA ALA A 143 13.83 9.66 -1.88
C ALA A 143 12.85 9.49 -3.05
N LEU A 144 11.57 9.34 -2.74
CA LEU A 144 10.48 9.32 -3.71
C LEU A 144 9.81 10.68 -3.74
N ALA A 145 9.64 11.27 -4.92
CA ALA A 145 8.94 12.55 -5.08
C ALA A 145 7.41 12.43 -4.97
N GLY A 146 6.89 11.26 -4.58
CA GLY A 146 5.46 10.95 -4.51
C GLY A 146 4.84 11.34 -3.17
N LEU A 147 3.53 11.55 -3.20
CA LEU A 147 2.65 11.91 -2.08
C LEU A 147 1.33 11.17 -2.29
N ALA A 148 0.72 10.70 -1.20
CA ALA A 148 -0.69 10.33 -1.18
C ALA A 148 -1.42 11.20 -0.17
N SER A 149 -2.47 11.92 -0.58
CA SER A 149 -3.21 12.82 0.30
C SER A 149 -4.69 12.87 -0.05
N ALA A 150 -5.52 12.44 0.90
CA ALA A 150 -6.97 12.55 0.82
C ALA A 150 -7.46 13.63 1.79
N SER A 151 -8.31 14.54 1.31
CA SER A 151 -8.91 15.61 2.09
C SER A 151 -10.32 15.88 1.58
N GLY A 152 -11.31 16.04 2.47
CA GLY A 152 -12.70 16.22 2.05
C GLY A 152 -13.59 15.07 2.47
N ALA A 153 -14.85 15.09 2.03
CA ALA A 153 -15.86 14.12 2.46
C ALA A 153 -15.73 12.75 1.76
N GLY A 154 -14.95 11.86 2.36
CA GLY A 154 -14.82 10.48 1.89
C GLY A 154 -13.83 10.30 0.75
N ASP A 155 -13.01 11.31 0.48
CA ASP A 155 -12.02 11.34 -0.59
C ASP A 155 -10.99 10.22 -0.42
N VAL A 156 -10.44 9.80 -1.55
CA VAL A 156 -9.42 8.77 -1.67
C VAL A 156 -8.35 9.26 -2.63
N ASP A 157 -7.09 9.08 -2.28
CA ASP A 157 -5.96 9.26 -3.18
C ASP A 157 -5.04 8.04 -3.03
N ILE A 158 -4.45 7.61 -4.15
CA ILE A 158 -3.64 6.40 -4.19
C ILE A 158 -2.35 6.72 -4.94
N LEU A 159 -1.23 6.76 -4.23
CA LEU A 159 0.08 6.74 -4.86
C LEU A 159 0.42 5.31 -5.24
N TRP A 160 0.71 5.09 -6.51
CA TRP A 160 1.19 3.83 -7.05
C TRP A 160 2.69 3.92 -7.32
N ILE A 161 3.46 3.12 -6.57
CA ILE A 161 4.88 2.86 -6.79
C ILE A 161 4.99 1.58 -7.62
N ARG A 162 5.60 1.67 -8.81
CA ARG A 162 5.82 0.53 -9.71
C ARG A 162 7.30 0.30 -9.93
N SER A 163 7.69 -0.96 -9.89
CA SER A 163 9.00 -1.44 -10.34
C SER A 163 8.86 -2.26 -11.63
N ASP A 164 9.87 -2.20 -12.48
CA ASP A 164 9.97 -3.03 -13.69
C ASP A 164 10.46 -4.47 -13.41
N MET A 165 10.89 -4.74 -12.18
CA MET A 165 11.31 -6.06 -11.69
C MET A 165 10.75 -6.31 -10.28
N PRO A 166 10.76 -7.56 -9.76
CA PRO A 166 10.39 -7.81 -8.38
C PRO A 166 11.19 -6.92 -7.42
N LEU A 167 10.51 -6.35 -6.43
CA LEU A 167 11.15 -5.49 -5.44
C LEU A 167 12.20 -6.25 -4.61
N GLY A 168 12.01 -7.56 -4.40
CA GLY A 168 12.87 -8.34 -3.52
C GLY A 168 12.92 -7.72 -2.13
N ASP A 169 14.10 -7.67 -1.50
CA ASP A 169 14.28 -6.96 -0.25
C ASP A 169 13.97 -5.46 -0.42
N PHE A 170 13.07 -4.93 0.39
CA PHE A 170 12.78 -3.51 0.36
C PHE A 170 12.45 -2.94 1.73
N LEU A 171 12.70 -1.64 1.85
CA LEU A 171 12.37 -0.81 3.00
C LEU A 171 11.75 0.50 2.53
N LEU A 172 10.42 0.59 2.64
CA LEU A 172 9.66 1.81 2.44
C LEU A 172 9.55 2.54 3.78
N ARG A 173 9.90 3.83 3.81
CA ARG A 173 9.75 4.70 4.98
C ARG A 173 9.04 5.98 4.59
N GLY A 174 8.46 6.66 5.57
CA GLY A 174 7.92 7.99 5.44
C GLY A 174 7.19 8.40 6.70
N ASP A 175 6.37 9.43 6.57
CA ASP A 175 5.53 9.93 7.64
C ASP A 175 4.05 9.76 7.30
N SER A 176 3.26 9.46 8.32
CA SER A 176 1.81 9.40 8.25
C SER A 176 1.20 10.49 9.13
N THR A 177 0.31 11.30 8.57
CA THR A 177 -0.35 12.39 9.28
C THR A 177 -1.86 12.29 9.13
N MET A 178 -2.54 12.02 10.23
CA MET A 178 -3.99 12.08 10.34
C MET A 178 -4.39 13.41 10.97
N THR A 179 -5.22 14.19 10.28
CA THR A 179 -5.76 15.45 10.81
C THR A 179 -7.27 15.37 10.89
N TRP A 180 -7.84 15.86 11.99
CA TRP A 180 -9.26 16.05 12.19
C TRP A 180 -9.55 17.25 13.10
N ALA A 181 -10.73 17.85 12.92
CA ALA A 181 -11.28 18.84 13.84
C ALA A 181 -12.42 18.23 14.67
N GLY A 182 -12.56 18.68 15.93
CA GLY A 182 -13.63 18.21 16.82
C GLY A 182 -13.42 16.78 17.31
N SER A 183 -14.47 15.95 17.21
CA SER A 183 -14.41 14.55 17.65
C SER A 183 -13.52 13.71 16.74
N MET A 184 -12.70 12.85 17.35
CA MET A 184 -11.90 11.86 16.64
C MET A 184 -12.82 11.00 15.74
N PRO A 185 -12.48 10.82 14.44
CA PRO A 185 -13.17 9.89 13.56
C PRO A 185 -13.14 8.45 14.12
N SER A 186 -13.89 7.53 13.52
CA SER A 186 -13.85 6.12 13.90
C SER A 186 -14.20 5.22 12.71
N GLN A 187 -14.08 3.91 12.92
CA GLN A 187 -14.51 2.89 11.95
C GLN A 187 -13.80 2.97 10.59
N SER A 188 -12.48 3.21 10.61
CA SER A 188 -11.65 3.32 9.40
C SER A 188 -12.05 4.43 8.44
N THR A 189 -12.86 5.40 8.88
CA THR A 189 -13.26 6.51 8.01
C THR A 189 -12.10 7.45 7.70
N LEU A 190 -11.12 7.54 8.60
CA LEU A 190 -9.81 8.16 8.38
C LEU A 190 -8.74 7.06 8.48
N ALA A 191 -8.07 6.75 7.37
CA ALA A 191 -7.17 5.61 7.27
C ALA A 191 -6.21 5.71 6.09
N PHE A 192 -5.15 4.91 6.15
CA PHE A 192 -4.25 4.62 5.04
C PHE A 192 -3.91 3.14 4.97
N GLN A 193 -3.55 2.67 3.77
CA GLN A 193 -3.17 1.29 3.50
C GLN A 193 -1.96 1.26 2.57
N PHE A 194 -1.04 0.34 2.86
CA PHE A 194 0.00 -0.10 1.92
C PHE A 194 -0.39 -1.47 1.39
N LYS A 195 -0.82 -1.54 0.14
CA LYS A 195 -1.16 -2.79 -0.53
C LYS A 195 0.00 -3.19 -1.41
N VAL A 196 0.60 -4.34 -1.11
CA VAL A 196 1.80 -4.81 -1.80
C VAL A 196 1.43 -6.01 -2.65
N GLY A 197 1.85 -6.00 -3.90
CA GLY A 197 1.48 -7.03 -4.85
C GLY A 197 2.04 -6.81 -6.25
N ALA A 198 1.34 -7.30 -7.26
CA ALA A 198 1.76 -7.15 -8.65
C ALA A 198 0.57 -6.81 -9.55
N VAL A 199 0.73 -5.82 -10.42
CA VAL A 199 -0.19 -5.60 -11.55
C VAL A 199 0.27 -6.46 -12.72
N ILE A 200 -0.54 -7.46 -13.06
CA ILE A 200 -0.21 -8.35 -14.18
C ILE A 200 -0.58 -7.66 -15.50
N PRO A 201 0.33 -7.51 -16.47
CA PRO A 201 -0.04 -6.98 -17.78
C PRO A 201 -1.22 -7.76 -18.36
N ALA A 202 -2.25 -7.04 -18.83
CA ALA A 202 -3.33 -7.68 -19.57
C ALA A 202 -2.69 -8.53 -20.69
N PRO A 203 -3.14 -9.77 -20.91
CA PRO A 203 -2.58 -10.61 -21.95
C PRO A 203 -2.58 -9.83 -23.25
N THR A 204 -1.39 -9.57 -23.80
CA THR A 204 -1.17 -8.82 -25.03
C THR A 204 -1.73 -9.61 -26.19
N GLY A 205 -3.05 -9.50 -26.39
CA GLY A 205 -3.78 -9.98 -27.56
C GLY A 205 -3.59 -11.48 -27.87
N PHE A 206 -4.68 -12.23 -27.74
CA PHE A 206 -5.07 -13.05 -28.89
C PHE A 206 -5.35 -12.08 -30.04
N GLY A 207 -4.29 -11.66 -30.72
CA GLY A 207 -4.39 -11.01 -32.02
C GLY A 207 -5.10 -12.00 -32.93
N LEU A 208 -6.41 -11.82 -33.11
CA LEU A 208 -7.18 -12.36 -34.22
C LEU A 208 -6.69 -11.69 -35.51
N ALA A 209 -5.44 -11.94 -35.86
CA ALA A 209 -4.89 -11.74 -37.19
C ALA A 209 -5.05 -13.06 -37.94
N GLY A 210 -6.28 -13.30 -38.38
CA GLY A 210 -6.65 -14.39 -39.28
C GLY A 210 -7.68 -13.89 -40.29
N ALA A 211 -7.30 -12.87 -41.06
CA ALA A 211 -8.05 -12.41 -42.22
C ALA A 211 -7.80 -13.33 -43.44
N GLY A 212 -8.89 -13.74 -44.10
CA GLY A 212 -8.94 -14.27 -45.48
C GLY A 212 -8.83 -15.79 -45.60
N LEU A 213 -9.52 -16.49 -46.51
CA LEU A 213 -10.24 -16.09 -47.73
C LEU A 213 -10.91 -17.36 -48.34
N ILE A 214 -12.01 -17.19 -49.11
CA ILE A 214 -12.63 -18.14 -50.09
C ILE A 214 -13.52 -19.25 -49.47
N GLY A 215 -14.77 -19.51 -49.83
CA GLY A 215 -15.66 -19.06 -50.91
C GLY A 215 -16.70 -20.15 -51.21
N LEU A 216 -17.86 -19.75 -51.76
CA LEU A 216 -18.83 -20.54 -52.57
C LEU A 216 -19.72 -21.61 -51.89
N GLY A 217 -21.04 -21.41 -51.98
CA GLY A 217 -22.04 -22.43 -51.62
C GLY A 217 -23.51 -21.96 -51.68
N SER A 218 -23.96 -21.61 -52.88
CA SER A 218 -25.33 -21.37 -53.37
C SER A 218 -26.54 -21.99 -52.64
N ALA A 219 -27.60 -21.16 -52.57
CA ALA A 219 -29.01 -21.44 -52.93
C ALA A 219 -29.87 -22.43 -52.10
N GLY A 220 -31.05 -21.94 -51.70
CA GLY A 220 -32.12 -22.77 -51.14
C GLY A 220 -33.39 -22.01 -50.80
N PHE A 221 -33.95 -21.25 -51.76
CA PHE A 221 -35.32 -20.77 -51.66
C PHE A 221 -36.27 -21.98 -51.75
N ALA A 222 -37.05 -22.27 -50.70
CA ALA A 222 -38.25 -23.08 -50.82
C ALA A 222 -39.33 -22.60 -49.86
N ARG A 223 -40.21 -21.74 -50.39
CA ARG A 223 -41.58 -21.52 -49.92
C ARG A 223 -42.28 -22.87 -49.71
N ARG A 224 -43.12 -22.99 -48.68
CA ARG A 224 -44.52 -23.36 -48.90
C ARG A 224 -45.45 -22.83 -47.81
N ARG A 225 -46.55 -22.26 -48.31
CA ARG A 225 -47.68 -21.67 -47.60
C ARG A 225 -48.56 -22.76 -46.98
N ARG A 226 -49.32 -22.33 -45.97
CA ARG A 226 -50.51 -22.94 -45.38
C ARG A 226 -51.45 -23.58 -46.40
N ALA A 227 -52.01 -24.73 -46.03
CA ALA A 227 -53.44 -25.03 -46.09
C ALA A 227 -53.85 -25.45 -44.66
#